data_AF-A0A352L5M8-F1
#
_entry.id   AF-A0A352L5M8-F1
#
_cell.length_a   1.000
_cell.length_b   1.000
_cell.length_c   1.000
_cell.angle_alpha   90.00
_cell.angle_beta   90.00
_cell.angle_gamma   90.00
#
_symmetry.space_group_name_H-M   'P 1'
#
loop_
_entity.id
_entity.type
_entity.pdbx_description
1 polymer ?
#
loop_
_entity_poly.entity_id
_entity_poly.type
_entity_poly.pdbx_seq_one_letter_code
_entity_poly.pdbx_strand_id
1 'polypeptide(L)'
;MMKLRLELCVISSILLTGLIVASLGTSTPTANAARLTSLLDRSPAAAKLQYQHLRERAAELGTEVIPEFQGVKASDRFPEVPLINQDGQSLNFRTDLVLNRTTCFAMFYTRCTGSCPGTVTKMLKIRESLTSEFGRDNIRFVCITLDPEHDSPETLRSYAESVNGLNNSELADIHFCTGAPEDLEQVRLALGMYDLDPEVDADRSQHAAMIVIGNDRYNRWASSPSGLPVEEIHETCLRIAGTTERQRFGLRLALDSGFKDDALVDIEDAPVGFSTAAAAANSSASCCSKNASADSCCKDQTAKGSCCHDKTSP
;
A
#
# COMPACT_ATOMS: atom_id res chain seq x y z
N MET A 1 29.08 -2.19 -15.46
CA MET A 1 29.30 -0.74 -15.54
C MET A 1 28.03 0.12 -15.43
N MET A 2 26.85 -0.36 -15.86
CA MET A 2 25.58 0.41 -15.78
C MET A 2 25.00 0.52 -14.35
N LYS A 3 25.05 -0.55 -13.55
CA LYS A 3 24.58 -0.54 -12.14
C LYS A 3 25.33 0.47 -11.25
N LEU A 4 26.65 0.59 -11.42
CA LEU A 4 27.47 1.55 -10.66
C LEU A 4 27.10 3.02 -10.98
N ARG A 5 26.67 3.30 -12.23
CA ARG A 5 26.27 4.66 -12.64
C ARG A 5 24.89 5.06 -12.09
N LEU A 6 23.99 4.11 -11.89
CA LEU A 6 22.67 4.36 -11.31
C LEU A 6 22.75 4.63 -9.81
N GLU A 7 23.54 3.86 -9.07
CA GLU A 7 23.76 4.08 -7.63
C GLU A 7 24.45 5.42 -7.35
N LEU A 8 25.44 5.80 -8.16
CA LEU A 8 26.07 7.13 -8.07
C LEU A 8 25.10 8.27 -8.38
N CYS A 9 24.15 8.10 -9.30
CA CYS A 9 23.12 9.12 -9.57
C CYS A 9 22.10 9.25 -8.44
N VAL A 10 21.70 8.14 -7.81
CA VAL A 10 20.77 8.16 -6.66
C VAL A 10 21.43 8.77 -5.43
N ILE A 11 22.68 8.38 -5.13
CA ILE A 11 23.47 8.97 -4.03
C ILE A 11 23.72 10.46 -4.29
N SER A 12 24.05 10.84 -5.53
CA SER A 12 24.22 12.26 -5.91
C SER A 12 22.91 13.03 -5.77
N SER A 13 21.76 12.43 -6.07
CA SER A 13 20.46 13.10 -5.99
C SER A 13 20.00 13.30 -4.54
N ILE A 14 20.24 12.31 -3.67
CA ILE A 14 19.99 12.40 -2.22
C ILE A 14 20.91 13.43 -1.57
N LEU A 15 22.19 13.45 -1.94
CA LEU A 15 23.14 14.46 -1.45
C LEU A 15 22.78 15.86 -1.95
N LEU A 16 22.35 15.99 -3.21
CA LEU A 16 21.95 17.28 -3.79
C LEU A 16 20.65 17.80 -3.18
N THR A 17 19.66 16.94 -2.94
CA THR A 17 18.43 17.32 -2.22
C THR A 17 18.71 17.66 -0.75
N GLY A 18 19.61 16.92 -0.09
CA GLY A 18 20.08 17.26 1.26
C GLY A 18 20.79 18.61 1.32
N LEU A 19 21.64 18.93 0.32
CA LEU A 19 22.29 20.24 0.20
C LEU A 19 21.29 21.37 -0.08
N ILE A 20 20.31 21.14 -0.95
CA ILE A 20 19.29 22.14 -1.30
C ILE A 20 18.40 22.44 -0.09
N VAL A 21 18.00 21.43 0.68
CA VAL A 21 17.24 21.60 1.93
C VAL A 21 18.05 22.35 2.99
N ALA A 22 19.37 22.11 3.07
CA ALA A 22 20.27 22.85 3.96
C ALA A 22 20.52 24.31 3.50
N SER A 23 20.38 24.60 2.20
CA SER A 23 20.58 25.95 1.65
C SER A 23 19.38 26.90 1.85
N LEU A 24 18.18 26.35 2.09
CA LEU A 24 16.93 27.12 2.15
C LEU A 24 16.38 27.32 3.58
N GLY A 25 17.09 26.90 4.63
CA GLY A 25 16.63 27.05 6.01
C GLY A 25 17.76 27.26 7.02
N THR A 26 17.83 28.49 7.55
CA THR A 26 18.61 28.97 8.71
C THR A 26 20.15 28.90 8.65
N SER A 27 20.78 29.95 9.18
CA SER A 27 22.17 30.36 8.93
C SER A 27 23.24 29.63 9.77
N THR A 28 23.04 28.38 10.20
CA THR A 28 24.11 27.63 10.88
C THR A 28 24.14 26.13 10.52
N PRO A 29 25.33 25.55 10.29
CA PRO A 29 25.51 24.11 10.03
C PRO A 29 24.88 23.21 11.10
N THR A 30 24.85 23.67 12.35
CA THR A 30 24.27 22.96 13.49
C THR A 30 22.74 22.83 13.39
N ALA A 31 22.05 23.87 12.92
CA ALA A 31 20.60 23.82 12.70
C ALA A 31 20.22 22.88 11.55
N ASN A 32 21.03 22.88 10.49
CA ASN A 32 20.86 21.95 9.37
C ASN A 32 21.14 20.50 9.76
N ALA A 33 22.19 20.25 10.54
CA ALA A 33 22.49 18.93 11.07
C ALA A 33 21.35 18.43 11.99
N ALA A 34 20.85 19.28 12.90
CA ALA A 34 19.72 18.92 13.76
C ALA A 34 18.44 18.60 12.95
N ARG A 35 18.16 19.37 11.90
CA ARG A 35 17.02 19.13 11.00
C ARG A 35 17.17 17.85 10.20
N LEU A 36 18.38 17.54 9.72
CA LEU A 36 18.67 16.27 9.05
C LEU A 36 18.52 15.09 10.03
N THR A 37 19.05 15.22 11.25
CA THR A 37 18.91 14.20 12.29
C THR A 37 17.45 13.96 12.64
N SER A 38 16.62 15.01 12.76
CA SER A 38 15.18 14.84 12.98
C SER A 38 14.44 14.24 11.78
N LEU A 39 14.89 14.51 10.56
CA LEU A 39 14.31 13.92 9.34
C LEU A 39 14.67 12.43 9.17
N LEU A 40 15.80 12.03 9.74
CA LEU A 40 16.31 10.65 9.72
C LEU A 40 15.98 9.88 11.01
N ASP A 41 15.41 10.54 12.02
CA ASP A 41 14.99 9.91 13.27
C ASP A 41 13.80 8.97 13.00
N ARG A 42 14.05 7.67 13.17
CA ARG A 42 13.05 6.61 13.03
C ARG A 42 12.55 6.10 14.38
N SER A 43 12.81 6.82 15.47
CA SER A 43 12.31 6.46 16.80
C SER A 43 10.77 6.52 16.85
N PRO A 44 10.13 5.73 17.73
CA PRO A 44 8.68 5.82 17.94
C PRO A 44 8.19 7.23 18.31
N ALA A 45 9.02 8.00 19.04
CA ALA A 45 8.71 9.39 19.40
C ALA A 45 8.71 10.32 18.17
N ALA A 46 9.69 10.19 17.28
CA ALA A 46 9.74 10.95 16.03
C ALA A 46 8.59 10.56 15.09
N ALA A 47 8.25 9.27 14.99
CA ALA A 47 7.09 8.81 14.24
C ALA A 47 5.78 9.40 14.76
N LYS A 48 5.61 9.48 16.09
CA LYS A 48 4.44 10.11 16.73
C LYS A 48 4.36 11.61 16.46
N LEU A 49 5.48 12.33 16.53
CA LEU A 49 5.51 13.77 16.24
C LEU A 49 5.23 14.04 14.75
N GLN A 50 5.84 13.25 13.87
CA GLN A 50 5.59 13.32 12.43
C GLN A 50 4.11 13.06 12.14
N TYR A 51 3.51 12.06 12.77
CA TYR A 51 2.08 11.77 12.68
C TYR A 51 1.21 12.95 13.15
N GLN A 52 1.51 13.56 14.30
CA GLN A 52 0.77 14.73 14.80
C GLN A 52 0.86 15.93 13.86
N HIS A 53 2.07 16.29 13.42
CA HIS A 53 2.30 17.40 12.51
C HIS A 53 1.52 17.23 11.20
N LEU A 54 1.61 16.03 10.66
CA LEU A 54 0.90 15.67 9.45
C LEU A 54 -0.64 15.79 9.71
N ARG A 55 -1.17 15.46 10.90
CA ARG A 55 -2.62 15.48 11.21
C ARG A 55 -3.15 16.90 11.21
N GLU A 56 -2.37 17.81 11.76
CA GLU A 56 -2.63 19.24 11.72
C GLU A 56 -2.68 19.73 10.27
N ARG A 57 -1.71 19.35 9.42
CA ARG A 57 -1.70 19.73 8.00
C ARG A 57 -2.89 19.15 7.23
N ALA A 58 -3.32 17.94 7.53
CA ALA A 58 -4.50 17.35 6.89
C ALA A 58 -5.80 18.08 7.28
N ALA A 59 -5.85 18.64 8.50
CA ALA A 59 -6.97 19.47 8.94
C ALA A 59 -7.07 20.80 8.17
N GLU A 60 -5.97 21.29 7.61
CA GLU A 60 -5.93 22.48 6.75
C GLU A 60 -6.39 22.22 5.32
N LEU A 61 -6.41 20.96 4.87
CA LEU A 61 -6.78 20.61 3.49
C LEU A 61 -8.27 20.83 3.23
N GLY A 62 -8.56 21.35 2.04
CA GLY A 62 -9.92 21.62 1.58
C GLY A 62 -10.79 20.37 1.56
N THR A 63 -12.01 20.50 2.09
CA THR A 63 -13.08 19.50 2.01
C THR A 63 -14.07 19.78 0.89
N GLU A 64 -13.88 20.88 0.15
CA GLU A 64 -14.68 21.20 -1.01
C GLU A 64 -14.44 20.20 -2.14
N VAL A 65 -15.52 19.82 -2.81
CA VAL A 65 -15.47 18.93 -3.97
C VAL A 65 -14.78 19.66 -5.11
N ILE A 66 -13.72 19.06 -5.64
CA ILE A 66 -13.01 19.61 -6.80
C ILE A 66 -13.90 19.52 -8.05
N PRO A 67 -13.75 20.42 -9.03
CA PRO A 67 -14.54 20.34 -10.26
C PRO A 67 -14.29 19.04 -11.04
N GLU A 68 -15.36 18.44 -11.56
CA GLU A 68 -15.29 17.25 -12.41
C GLU A 68 -14.55 17.52 -13.72
N PHE A 69 -13.90 16.49 -14.27
CA PHE A 69 -13.12 16.61 -15.49
C PHE A 69 -14.02 16.95 -16.68
N GLN A 70 -13.62 17.95 -17.45
CA GLN A 70 -14.31 18.36 -18.68
C GLN A 70 -13.51 17.90 -19.89
N GLY A 71 -14.08 17.02 -20.72
CA GLY A 71 -13.45 16.54 -21.95
C GLY A 71 -13.70 15.06 -22.24
N VAL A 72 -12.90 14.51 -23.17
CA VAL A 72 -12.94 13.08 -23.51
C VAL A 72 -12.21 12.28 -22.43
N LYS A 73 -12.91 11.31 -21.85
CA LYS A 73 -12.39 10.45 -20.78
C LYS A 73 -11.66 9.25 -21.37
N ALA A 74 -10.69 8.71 -20.63
CA ALA A 74 -9.99 7.49 -21.03
C ALA A 74 -10.97 6.31 -21.20
N SER A 75 -11.96 6.24 -20.32
CA SER A 75 -13.07 5.29 -20.32
C SER A 75 -13.99 5.40 -21.52
N ASP A 76 -13.96 6.50 -22.29
CA ASP A 76 -14.81 6.62 -23.47
C ASP A 76 -14.46 5.62 -24.58
N ARG A 77 -13.25 5.04 -24.49
CA ARG A 77 -12.74 3.99 -25.36
C ARG A 77 -12.89 2.59 -24.77
N PHE A 78 -13.45 2.46 -23.56
CA PHE A 78 -13.65 1.15 -22.94
C PHE A 78 -14.74 0.38 -23.70
N PRO A 79 -14.61 -0.96 -23.76
CA PRO A 79 -15.55 -1.80 -24.49
C PRO A 79 -16.94 -1.81 -23.83
N GLU A 80 -17.97 -1.84 -24.67
CA GLU A 80 -19.37 -2.02 -24.26
C GLU A 80 -19.71 -3.52 -24.29
N VAL A 81 -19.18 -4.26 -23.32
CA VAL A 81 -19.32 -5.72 -23.25
C VAL A 81 -20.10 -6.16 -22.02
N PRO A 82 -20.94 -7.21 -22.14
CA PRO A 82 -21.67 -7.76 -21.00
C PRO A 82 -20.76 -8.64 -20.16
N LEU A 83 -20.80 -8.44 -18.84
CA LEU A 83 -20.30 -9.35 -17.83
C LEU A 83 -21.47 -9.99 -17.10
N ILE A 84 -21.25 -11.13 -16.46
CA ILE A 84 -22.22 -11.82 -15.62
C ILE A 84 -21.62 -11.95 -14.23
N ASN A 85 -22.29 -11.41 -13.21
CA ASN A 85 -21.80 -11.50 -11.84
C ASN A 85 -22.16 -12.84 -11.18
N GLN A 86 -21.68 -13.05 -9.95
CA GLN A 86 -21.97 -14.23 -9.13
C GLN A 86 -23.46 -14.46 -8.88
N ASP A 87 -24.27 -13.42 -9.03
CA ASP A 87 -25.72 -13.47 -8.86
C ASP A 87 -26.48 -13.79 -10.16
N GLY A 88 -25.76 -14.05 -11.25
CA GLY A 88 -26.34 -14.27 -12.58
C GLY A 88 -26.86 -12.98 -13.22
N GLN A 89 -26.56 -11.82 -12.65
CA GLN A 89 -26.97 -10.52 -13.20
C GLN A 89 -26.02 -10.12 -14.31
N SER A 90 -26.57 -9.69 -15.44
CA SER A 90 -25.79 -9.10 -16.53
C SER A 90 -25.49 -7.64 -16.21
N LEU A 91 -24.21 -7.27 -16.27
CA LEU A 91 -23.69 -5.93 -16.02
C LEU A 91 -22.81 -5.53 -17.20
N ASN A 92 -23.08 -4.40 -17.85
CA ASN A 92 -22.21 -3.87 -18.89
C ASN A 92 -20.95 -3.26 -18.25
N PHE A 93 -19.78 -3.65 -18.76
CA PHE A 93 -18.49 -3.20 -18.22
C PHE A 93 -18.35 -1.67 -18.18
N ARG A 94 -18.65 -0.97 -19.27
CA ARG A 94 -18.49 0.48 -19.33
C ARG A 94 -19.66 1.18 -18.65
N THR A 95 -20.89 0.89 -19.07
CA THR A 95 -22.07 1.64 -18.66
C THR A 95 -22.45 1.41 -17.20
N ASP A 96 -22.42 0.17 -16.72
CA ASP A 96 -22.86 -0.14 -15.36
C ASP A 96 -21.72 -0.02 -14.34
N LEU A 97 -20.51 -0.45 -14.71
CA LEU A 97 -19.38 -0.56 -13.78
C LEU A 97 -18.40 0.62 -13.81
N VAL A 98 -18.32 1.41 -14.88
CA VAL A 98 -17.31 2.48 -15.03
C VAL A 98 -17.93 3.87 -15.09
N LEU A 99 -18.97 4.05 -15.90
CA LEU A 99 -19.48 5.37 -16.26
C LEU A 99 -19.95 6.15 -15.03
N ASN A 100 -19.33 7.32 -14.82
CA ASN A 100 -19.58 8.23 -13.71
C ASN A 100 -19.43 7.59 -12.32
N ARG A 101 -18.55 6.58 -12.19
CA ARG A 101 -18.28 5.86 -10.93
C ARG A 101 -16.81 5.87 -10.55
N THR A 102 -16.58 5.58 -9.27
CA THR A 102 -15.29 5.14 -8.76
C THR A 102 -15.32 3.62 -8.64
N THR A 103 -14.39 2.92 -9.28
CA THR A 103 -14.39 1.46 -9.30
C THR A 103 -12.98 0.90 -9.14
N CYS A 104 -12.84 -0.05 -8.21
CA CYS A 104 -11.65 -0.87 -8.03
C CYS A 104 -11.84 -2.18 -8.79
N PHE A 105 -10.92 -2.50 -9.69
CA PHE A 105 -10.88 -3.73 -10.48
C PHE A 105 -9.71 -4.61 -10.05
N ALA A 106 -9.93 -5.91 -10.00
CA ALA A 106 -8.86 -6.90 -9.94
C ALA A 106 -9.23 -8.06 -10.86
N MET A 107 -8.21 -8.70 -11.43
CA MET A 107 -8.39 -9.97 -12.14
C MET A 107 -7.93 -11.13 -11.26
N PHE A 108 -8.61 -12.27 -11.40
CA PHE A 108 -8.35 -13.47 -10.61
C PHE A 108 -8.88 -14.69 -11.36
N TYR A 109 -8.77 -15.88 -10.77
CA TYR A 109 -9.58 -17.04 -11.16
C TYR A 109 -9.61 -18.01 -9.98
N THR A 110 -10.69 -18.77 -9.82
CA THR A 110 -10.94 -19.48 -8.54
C THR A 110 -9.94 -20.60 -8.25
N ARG A 111 -9.34 -21.18 -9.29
CA ARG A 111 -8.37 -22.28 -9.19
C ARG A 111 -6.92 -21.83 -9.03
N CYS A 112 -6.68 -20.52 -8.95
CA CYS A 112 -5.35 -19.94 -8.81
C CYS A 112 -4.74 -20.28 -7.45
N THR A 113 -3.56 -20.93 -7.46
CA THR A 113 -2.78 -21.25 -6.24
C THR A 113 -1.68 -20.24 -5.94
N GLY A 114 -1.56 -19.18 -6.76
CA GLY A 114 -0.53 -18.14 -6.67
C GLY A 114 -0.99 -16.88 -5.92
N SER A 115 -0.85 -15.72 -6.57
CA SER A 115 -1.09 -14.40 -5.98
C SER A 115 -2.58 -14.05 -5.78
N CYS A 116 -3.48 -14.68 -6.54
CA CYS A 116 -4.89 -14.28 -6.63
C CYS A 116 -5.63 -14.22 -5.28
N PRO A 117 -5.52 -15.22 -4.38
CA PRO A 117 -6.18 -15.16 -3.07
C PRO A 117 -5.71 -13.96 -2.22
N GLY A 118 -4.43 -13.60 -2.33
CA GLY A 118 -3.87 -12.43 -1.67
C GLY A 118 -4.44 -11.12 -2.24
N THR A 119 -4.58 -11.03 -3.56
CA THR A 119 -5.17 -9.86 -4.23
C THR A 119 -6.63 -9.66 -3.81
N VAL A 120 -7.46 -10.71 -3.84
CA VAL A 120 -8.87 -10.63 -3.43
C VAL A 120 -8.99 -10.26 -1.95
N THR A 121 -8.16 -10.85 -1.08
CA THR A 121 -8.13 -10.49 0.34
C THR A 121 -7.82 -9.01 0.56
N LYS A 122 -6.83 -8.46 -0.17
CA LYS A 122 -6.50 -7.04 -0.10
C LYS A 122 -7.63 -6.17 -0.64
N MET A 123 -8.29 -6.59 -1.72
CA MET A 123 -9.47 -5.92 -2.27
C MET A 123 -10.59 -5.80 -1.23
N LEU A 124 -10.86 -6.87 -0.48
CA LEU A 124 -11.87 -6.88 0.60
C LEU A 124 -11.49 -5.96 1.75
N LYS A 125 -10.20 -5.92 2.15
CA LYS A 125 -9.73 -5.01 3.20
C LYS A 125 -9.87 -3.54 2.80
N ILE A 126 -9.48 -3.17 1.58
CA ILE A 126 -9.66 -1.78 1.13
C ILE A 126 -11.14 -1.43 0.92
N ARG A 127 -12.00 -2.40 0.62
CA ARG A 127 -13.45 -2.19 0.50
C ARG A 127 -14.06 -1.69 1.78
N GLU A 128 -13.67 -2.22 2.94
CA GLU A 128 -14.16 -1.76 4.24
C GLU A 128 -13.83 -0.28 4.45
N SER A 129 -12.54 0.08 4.36
CA SER A 129 -12.07 1.45 4.59
C SER A 129 -12.62 2.44 3.56
N LEU A 130 -12.61 2.09 2.27
CA LEU A 130 -13.07 2.99 1.22
C LEU A 130 -14.60 3.14 1.20
N THR A 131 -15.35 2.15 1.68
CA THR A 131 -16.80 2.34 1.91
C THR A 131 -17.03 3.44 2.95
N SER A 132 -16.29 3.43 4.06
CA SER A 132 -16.40 4.47 5.09
C SER A 132 -16.11 5.85 4.53
N GLU A 133 -15.10 5.97 3.66
CA GLU A 133 -14.63 7.25 3.12
C GLU A 133 -15.50 7.84 2.00
N PHE A 134 -16.00 6.99 1.10
CA PHE A 134 -16.75 7.45 -0.07
C PHE A 134 -18.26 7.24 0.05
N GLY A 135 -18.69 6.39 0.97
CA GLY A 135 -20.06 5.89 1.05
C GLY A 135 -20.31 4.74 0.08
N ARG A 136 -21.16 3.80 0.53
CA ARG A 136 -21.52 2.56 -0.17
C ARG A 136 -21.91 2.74 -1.64
N ASP A 137 -22.60 3.83 -2.00
CA ASP A 137 -23.14 4.03 -3.35
C ASP A 137 -22.18 4.71 -4.33
N ASN A 138 -21.07 5.25 -3.84
CA ASN A 138 -20.14 6.05 -4.65
C ASN A 138 -18.90 5.28 -5.12
N ILE A 139 -18.65 4.09 -4.55
CA ILE A 139 -17.55 3.21 -4.94
C ILE A 139 -18.04 1.79 -5.23
N ARG A 140 -17.37 1.09 -6.15
CA ARG A 140 -17.66 -0.30 -6.52
C ARG A 140 -16.39 -1.13 -6.55
N PHE A 141 -16.54 -2.42 -6.30
CA PHE A 141 -15.46 -3.40 -6.35
C PHE A 141 -15.81 -4.48 -7.36
N VAL A 142 -14.91 -4.78 -8.29
CA VAL A 142 -15.15 -5.74 -9.36
C VAL A 142 -13.95 -6.67 -9.50
N CYS A 143 -14.16 -7.94 -9.17
CA CYS A 143 -13.20 -9.01 -9.39
C CYS A 143 -13.62 -9.76 -10.66
N ILE A 144 -12.76 -9.82 -11.68
CA ILE A 144 -13.09 -10.40 -12.99
C ILE A 144 -12.26 -11.68 -13.21
N THR A 145 -12.90 -12.79 -13.57
CA THR A 145 -12.17 -14.03 -13.82
C THR A 145 -11.32 -13.99 -15.10
N LEU A 146 -10.19 -14.70 -15.09
CA LEU A 146 -9.35 -15.01 -16.26
C LEU A 146 -9.59 -16.43 -16.79
N ASP A 147 -10.50 -17.19 -16.18
CA ASP A 147 -10.77 -18.61 -16.47
C ASP A 147 -12.28 -18.88 -16.59
N PRO A 148 -12.97 -18.22 -17.53
CA PRO A 148 -14.43 -18.30 -17.68
C PRO A 148 -14.93 -19.72 -17.98
N GLU A 149 -14.07 -20.61 -18.48
CA GLU A 149 -14.43 -22.00 -18.77
C GLU A 149 -14.72 -22.82 -17.50
N HIS A 150 -14.25 -22.35 -16.33
CA HIS A 150 -14.39 -23.03 -15.04
C HIS A 150 -15.09 -22.16 -14.00
N ASP A 151 -15.00 -20.84 -14.15
CA ASP A 151 -15.57 -19.85 -13.25
C ASP A 151 -16.98 -19.44 -13.71
N SER A 152 -17.95 -20.35 -13.55
CA SER A 152 -19.37 -20.04 -13.72
C SER A 152 -19.88 -19.10 -12.61
N PRO A 153 -21.03 -18.42 -12.78
CA PRO A 153 -21.62 -17.60 -11.73
C PRO A 153 -21.77 -18.33 -10.38
N GLU A 154 -22.13 -19.62 -10.41
CA GLU A 154 -22.25 -20.46 -9.21
C GLU A 154 -20.89 -20.69 -8.55
N THR A 155 -19.87 -21.05 -9.34
CA THR A 155 -18.48 -21.19 -8.85
C THR A 155 -17.98 -19.89 -8.23
N LEU A 156 -18.25 -18.76 -8.88
CA LEU A 156 -17.89 -17.43 -8.39
C LEU A 156 -18.60 -17.06 -7.09
N ARG A 157 -19.88 -17.42 -6.94
CA ARG A 157 -20.60 -17.24 -5.67
C ARG A 157 -19.96 -18.05 -4.56
N SER A 158 -19.71 -19.34 -4.78
CA SER A 158 -19.06 -20.19 -3.78
C SER A 158 -17.67 -19.67 -3.40
N TYR A 159 -16.90 -19.16 -4.36
CA TYR A 159 -15.62 -18.51 -4.08
C TYR A 159 -15.81 -17.25 -3.23
N ALA A 160 -16.73 -16.35 -3.61
CA ALA A 160 -17.00 -15.11 -2.90
C ALA A 160 -17.45 -15.37 -1.45
N GLU A 161 -18.27 -16.39 -1.21
CA GLU A 161 -18.65 -16.83 0.14
C GLU A 161 -17.44 -17.36 0.93
N SER A 162 -16.57 -18.17 0.31
CA SER A 162 -15.39 -18.73 0.98
C SER A 162 -14.39 -17.68 1.48
N VAL A 163 -14.34 -16.53 0.80
CA VAL A 163 -13.50 -15.38 1.18
C VAL A 163 -14.27 -14.33 1.99
N ASN A 164 -15.49 -14.63 2.44
CA ASN A 164 -16.38 -13.69 3.15
C ASN A 164 -16.68 -12.40 2.37
N GLY A 165 -16.61 -12.42 1.04
CA GLY A 165 -16.84 -11.24 0.21
C GLY A 165 -18.29 -10.75 0.19
N LEU A 166 -19.27 -11.59 0.53
CA LEU A 166 -20.71 -11.28 0.44
C LEU A 166 -21.39 -11.08 1.80
N ASN A 167 -20.63 -11.08 2.91
CA ASN A 167 -21.18 -11.19 4.26
C ASN A 167 -21.68 -9.87 4.88
N ASN A 168 -21.44 -8.72 4.23
CA ASN A 168 -21.78 -7.40 4.77
C ASN A 168 -22.43 -6.50 3.72
N SER A 169 -23.71 -6.22 3.92
CA SER A 169 -24.52 -5.36 3.05
C SER A 169 -24.33 -3.85 3.30
N GLU A 170 -23.70 -3.47 4.41
CA GLU A 170 -23.37 -2.07 4.71
C GLU A 170 -22.17 -1.58 3.88
N LEU A 171 -21.36 -2.51 3.36
CA LEU A 171 -20.22 -2.22 2.49
C LEU A 171 -20.65 -1.93 1.05
N ALA A 172 -19.81 -1.18 0.33
CA ALA A 172 -19.91 -0.94 -1.11
C ALA A 172 -20.13 -2.24 -1.89
N ASP A 173 -20.88 -2.21 -2.99
CA ASP A 173 -21.14 -3.44 -3.74
C ASP A 173 -19.83 -4.05 -4.29
N ILE A 174 -19.71 -5.37 -4.17
CA ILE A 174 -18.66 -6.16 -4.81
C ILE A 174 -19.27 -7.14 -5.80
N HIS A 175 -18.69 -7.21 -6.99
CA HIS A 175 -19.09 -8.13 -8.04
C HIS A 175 -17.93 -9.06 -8.37
N PHE A 176 -18.20 -10.36 -8.41
CA PHE A 176 -17.31 -11.37 -8.98
C PHE A 176 -17.89 -11.74 -10.35
N CYS A 177 -17.18 -11.40 -11.42
CA CYS A 177 -17.69 -11.42 -12.78
C CYS A 177 -17.01 -12.47 -13.66
N THR A 178 -17.80 -13.08 -14.52
CA THR A 178 -17.41 -13.92 -15.66
C THR A 178 -18.04 -13.39 -16.95
N GLY A 179 -17.77 -14.01 -18.09
CA GLY A 179 -18.25 -13.56 -19.39
C GLY A 179 -17.69 -14.39 -20.54
N ALA A 180 -17.94 -13.96 -21.78
CA ALA A 180 -17.31 -14.57 -22.94
C ALA A 180 -15.79 -14.33 -22.91
N PRO A 181 -14.95 -15.32 -23.28
CA PRO A 181 -13.49 -15.15 -23.27
C PRO A 181 -13.01 -13.91 -24.03
N GLU A 182 -13.61 -13.61 -25.19
CA GLU A 182 -13.27 -12.45 -26.02
C GLU A 182 -13.67 -11.12 -25.37
N ASP A 183 -14.75 -11.10 -24.59
CA ASP A 183 -15.19 -9.92 -23.85
C ASP A 183 -14.27 -9.65 -22.66
N LEU A 184 -13.90 -10.69 -21.92
CA LEU A 184 -12.96 -10.60 -20.80
C LEU A 184 -11.58 -10.12 -21.26
N GLU A 185 -11.12 -10.57 -22.43
CA GLU A 185 -9.87 -10.11 -23.03
C GLU A 185 -9.92 -8.62 -23.38
N GLN A 186 -11.02 -8.14 -23.97
CA GLN A 186 -11.20 -6.71 -24.24
C GLN A 186 -11.16 -5.88 -22.94
N VAL A 187 -11.80 -6.36 -21.87
CA VAL A 187 -11.76 -5.70 -20.56
C VAL A 187 -10.36 -5.68 -19.98
N ARG A 188 -9.65 -6.81 -20.04
CA ARG A 188 -8.26 -6.95 -19.56
C ARG A 188 -7.34 -5.91 -20.22
N LEU A 189 -7.41 -5.81 -21.54
CA LEU A 189 -6.63 -4.85 -22.32
C LEU A 189 -7.03 -3.40 -22.02
N ALA A 190 -8.33 -3.11 -21.89
CA ALA A 190 -8.83 -1.77 -21.56
C ALA A 190 -8.37 -1.28 -20.18
N LEU A 191 -8.28 -2.20 -19.20
CA LEU A 191 -7.76 -1.92 -17.86
C LEU A 191 -6.22 -1.86 -17.81
N GLY A 192 -5.53 -2.16 -18.91
CA GLY A 192 -4.07 -2.18 -18.97
C GLY A 192 -3.44 -3.35 -18.21
N MET A 193 -4.17 -4.45 -18.02
CA MET A 193 -3.72 -5.65 -17.32
C MET A 193 -3.10 -6.65 -18.30
N TYR A 194 -2.02 -6.24 -18.98
CA TYR A 194 -1.30 -7.07 -19.94
C TYR A 194 0.22 -6.87 -19.83
N ASP A 195 0.96 -7.87 -20.28
CA ASP A 195 2.41 -7.79 -20.49
C ASP A 195 2.70 -7.52 -21.98
N LEU A 196 3.84 -6.86 -22.25
CA LEU A 196 4.30 -6.63 -23.62
C LEU A 196 4.98 -7.87 -24.21
N ASP A 197 5.46 -8.78 -23.36
CA ASP A 197 5.97 -10.09 -23.76
C ASP A 197 4.79 -11.07 -23.92
N PRO A 198 4.49 -11.56 -25.14
CA PRO A 198 3.36 -12.46 -25.39
C PRO A 198 3.44 -13.78 -24.62
N GLU A 199 4.64 -14.28 -24.30
CA GLU A 199 4.79 -15.53 -23.54
C GLU A 199 4.41 -15.32 -22.07
N VAL A 200 4.76 -14.16 -21.50
CA VAL A 200 4.38 -13.75 -20.15
C VAL A 200 2.88 -13.42 -20.10
N ASP A 201 2.38 -12.70 -21.10
CA ASP A 201 0.98 -12.30 -21.19
C ASP A 201 0.02 -13.50 -21.33
N ALA A 202 0.46 -14.57 -22.00
CA ALA A 202 -0.32 -15.80 -22.11
C ALA A 202 -0.48 -16.55 -20.77
N ASP A 203 0.41 -16.31 -19.79
CA ASP A 203 0.30 -16.87 -18.45
C ASP A 203 -0.71 -16.08 -17.63
N ARG A 204 -1.93 -16.64 -17.50
CA ARG A 204 -3.04 -16.09 -16.72
C ARG A 204 -2.65 -15.73 -15.27
N SER A 205 -1.64 -16.38 -14.69
CA SER A 205 -1.21 -16.09 -13.31
C SER A 205 -0.50 -14.74 -13.15
N GLN A 206 0.01 -14.16 -14.24
CA GLN A 206 0.75 -12.88 -14.23
C GLN A 206 -0.16 -11.65 -14.09
N HIS A 207 -1.45 -11.77 -14.47
CA HIS A 207 -2.39 -10.63 -14.47
C HIS A 207 -3.12 -10.42 -13.15
N ALA A 208 -3.09 -11.41 -12.26
CA ALA A 208 -3.83 -11.39 -11.01
C ALA A 208 -3.15 -10.61 -9.87
N ALA A 209 -1.96 -10.05 -10.11
CA ALA A 209 -1.16 -9.36 -9.11
C ALA A 209 -1.34 -7.83 -9.12
N MET A 210 -2.44 -7.32 -9.70
CA MET A 210 -2.70 -5.88 -9.84
C MET A 210 -4.11 -5.51 -9.39
N ILE A 211 -4.25 -4.33 -8.78
CA ILE A 211 -5.53 -3.66 -8.50
C ILE A 211 -5.55 -2.36 -9.31
N VAL A 212 -6.58 -2.17 -10.13
CA VAL A 212 -6.77 -0.94 -10.91
C VAL A 212 -7.86 -0.11 -10.25
N ILE A 213 -7.56 1.14 -9.91
CA ILE A 213 -8.54 2.11 -9.41
C ILE A 213 -8.84 3.11 -10.52
N GLY A 214 -10.12 3.26 -10.85
CA GLY A 214 -10.62 4.29 -11.74
C GLY A 214 -11.59 5.21 -11.02
N ASN A 215 -11.47 6.52 -11.23
CA ASN A 215 -12.52 7.49 -10.97
C ASN A 215 -12.87 8.18 -12.28
N ASP A 216 -13.96 7.73 -12.88
CA ASP A 216 -14.39 8.15 -14.21
C ASP A 216 -14.72 9.64 -14.28
N ARG A 217 -15.43 10.17 -13.27
CA ARG A 217 -15.85 11.58 -13.22
C ARG A 217 -14.69 12.57 -13.28
N TYR A 218 -13.54 12.15 -12.77
CA TYR A 218 -12.32 12.96 -12.74
C TYR A 218 -11.28 12.51 -13.77
N ASN A 219 -11.59 11.49 -14.58
CA ASN A 219 -10.70 10.90 -15.57
C ASN A 219 -9.35 10.49 -14.98
N ARG A 220 -9.37 9.82 -13.82
CA ARG A 220 -8.15 9.38 -13.12
C ARG A 220 -8.14 7.87 -13.01
N TRP A 221 -7.01 7.29 -13.37
CA TRP A 221 -6.79 5.85 -13.39
C TRP A 221 -5.39 5.55 -12.88
N ALA A 222 -5.24 4.52 -12.05
CA ALA A 222 -3.94 3.99 -11.68
C ALA A 222 -4.03 2.50 -11.40
N SER A 223 -2.89 1.84 -11.53
CA SER A 223 -2.71 0.45 -11.16
C SER A 223 -1.75 0.36 -9.98
N SER A 224 -2.09 -0.48 -9.01
CA SER A 224 -1.26 -0.77 -7.84
C SER A 224 -0.93 -2.26 -7.82
N PRO A 225 0.34 -2.65 -7.71
CA PRO A 225 0.68 -4.04 -7.46
C PRO A 225 0.04 -4.54 -6.17
N SER A 226 -0.60 -5.69 -6.23
CA SER A 226 -1.20 -6.32 -5.05
C SER A 226 -0.15 -6.85 -4.08
N GLY A 227 1.14 -6.86 -4.46
CA GLY A 227 2.25 -7.18 -3.58
C GLY A 227 2.52 -6.11 -2.50
N LEU A 228 2.10 -4.86 -2.71
CA LEU A 228 2.32 -3.77 -1.76
C LEU A 228 1.55 -3.98 -0.44
N PRO A 229 1.99 -3.38 0.69
CA PRO A 229 1.20 -3.30 1.91
C PRO A 229 -0.21 -2.74 1.64
N VAL A 230 -1.21 -3.19 2.40
CA VAL A 230 -2.61 -2.80 2.15
C VAL A 230 -2.80 -1.30 2.33
N GLU A 231 -2.00 -0.69 3.19
CA GLU A 231 -1.96 0.74 3.48
C GLU A 231 -1.54 1.53 2.25
N GLU A 232 -0.50 1.09 1.52
CA GLU A 232 -0.02 1.77 0.32
C GLU A 232 -1.02 1.64 -0.85
N ILE A 233 -1.70 0.49 -0.95
CA ILE A 233 -2.78 0.29 -1.91
C ILE A 233 -3.93 1.24 -1.58
N HIS A 234 -4.33 1.31 -0.31
CA HIS A 234 -5.39 2.20 0.15
C HIS A 234 -5.07 3.68 -0.12
N GLU A 235 -3.84 4.11 0.15
CA GLU A 235 -3.39 5.47 -0.14
C GLU A 235 -3.43 5.79 -1.64
N THR A 236 -3.03 4.82 -2.47
CA THR A 236 -3.15 4.93 -3.93
C THR A 236 -4.61 5.08 -4.33
N CYS A 237 -5.52 4.29 -3.75
CA CYS A 237 -6.95 4.41 -3.98
C CYS A 237 -7.46 5.81 -3.60
N LEU A 238 -7.14 6.32 -2.41
CA LEU A 238 -7.53 7.66 -1.96
C LEU A 238 -7.01 8.77 -2.87
N ARG A 239 -5.75 8.69 -3.32
CA ARG A 239 -5.13 9.67 -4.22
C ARG A 239 -5.86 9.79 -5.56
N ILE A 240 -6.35 8.66 -6.07
CA ILE A 240 -6.98 8.55 -7.39
C ILE A 240 -8.49 8.77 -7.30
N ALA A 241 -9.16 8.12 -6.35
CA ALA A 241 -10.59 8.18 -6.12
C ALA A 241 -11.06 9.48 -5.47
N GLY A 242 -10.19 10.12 -4.67
CA GLY A 242 -10.54 11.30 -3.88
C GLY A 242 -11.13 12.44 -4.72
N THR A 243 -12.20 13.02 -4.19
CA THR A 243 -12.97 14.13 -4.78
C THR A 243 -12.70 15.46 -4.07
N THR A 244 -12.00 15.44 -2.94
CA THR A 244 -11.56 16.62 -2.19
C THR A 244 -10.04 16.63 -2.07
N GLU A 245 -9.46 17.79 -1.74
CA GLU A 245 -8.03 17.87 -1.46
C GLU A 245 -7.65 16.98 -0.27
N ARG A 246 -8.48 16.99 0.78
CA ARG A 246 -8.28 16.16 1.98
C ARG A 246 -8.22 14.67 1.66
N GLN A 247 -9.18 14.14 0.91
CA GLN A 247 -9.19 12.73 0.52
C GLN A 247 -7.92 12.35 -0.25
N ARG A 248 -7.45 13.22 -1.14
CA ARG A 248 -6.33 12.90 -2.04
C ARG A 248 -4.96 13.07 -1.39
N PHE A 249 -4.79 14.09 -0.57
CA PHE A 249 -3.48 14.54 -0.08
C PHE A 249 -3.32 14.46 1.43
N GLY A 250 -4.36 14.10 2.19
CA GLY A 250 -4.30 13.90 3.64
C GLY A 250 -3.57 12.62 4.07
N LEU A 251 -2.58 12.16 3.29
CA LEU A 251 -1.93 10.85 3.41
C LEU A 251 -1.48 10.56 4.85
N ARG A 252 -2.02 9.47 5.45
CA ARG A 252 -1.84 8.99 6.84
C ARG A 252 -2.42 9.84 7.98
N LEU A 253 -3.40 10.74 7.73
CA LEU A 253 -3.67 11.87 8.65
C LEU A 253 -5.11 12.28 8.89
N ALA A 254 -6.06 11.47 8.48
CA ALA A 254 -7.42 11.57 8.97
C ALA A 254 -8.00 10.17 8.97
N LEU A 255 -7.70 9.41 10.02
CA LEU A 255 -8.55 8.28 10.39
C LEU A 255 -9.88 8.84 10.89
N ASP A 256 -10.77 9.09 9.95
CA ASP A 256 -12.20 8.80 10.09
C ASP A 256 -12.59 7.57 9.22
N SER A 257 -11.61 6.89 8.60
CA SER A 257 -11.81 5.73 7.70
C SER A 257 -12.12 4.40 8.41
N GLY A 258 -12.35 4.40 9.73
CA GLY A 258 -12.68 3.19 10.49
C GLY A 258 -11.49 2.28 10.85
N PHE A 259 -10.24 2.71 10.62
CA PHE A 259 -9.07 2.03 11.18
C PHE A 259 -8.89 2.46 12.65
N LYS A 260 -9.06 1.51 13.56
CA LYS A 260 -8.99 1.71 15.01
C LYS A 260 -7.55 2.04 15.45
N ASP A 261 -7.42 2.71 16.59
CA ASP A 261 -6.13 3.08 17.21
C ASP A 261 -5.19 1.88 17.49
N ASP A 262 -5.71 0.65 17.41
CA ASP A 262 -4.96 -0.60 17.58
C ASP A 262 -4.07 -0.96 16.37
N ALA A 263 -4.26 -0.32 15.20
CA ALA A 263 -3.36 -0.51 14.04
C ALA A 263 -1.93 0.02 14.24
N LEU A 264 -1.68 0.73 15.35
CA LEU A 264 -0.34 1.15 15.77
C LEU A 264 0.35 0.11 16.66
N VAL A 265 -0.37 -0.91 17.14
CA VAL A 265 0.19 -1.97 18.00
C VAL A 265 1.14 -2.86 17.19
N ASP A 266 0.84 -3.11 15.92
CA ASP A 266 1.67 -3.93 15.03
C ASP A 266 2.92 -3.19 14.49
N ILE A 267 3.13 -1.93 14.85
CA ILE A 267 4.32 -1.15 14.46
C ILE A 267 5.52 -1.42 15.39
N GLU A 268 5.31 -2.02 16.58
CA GLU A 268 6.43 -2.43 17.44
C GLU A 268 7.29 -3.54 16.79
N ASP A 269 6.71 -4.33 15.88
CA ASP A 269 7.36 -5.47 15.21
C ASP A 269 7.62 -5.25 13.70
N ALA A 270 7.48 -4.01 13.19
CA ALA A 270 7.86 -3.72 11.81
C ALA A 270 9.36 -4.06 11.63
N PRO A 271 9.72 -4.97 10.71
CA PRO A 271 11.11 -5.36 10.54
C PRO A 271 11.93 -4.12 10.22
N VAL A 272 12.93 -3.86 11.08
CA VAL A 272 13.89 -2.78 10.91
C VAL A 272 14.50 -2.93 9.51
N GLY A 273 14.06 -2.08 8.58
CA GLY A 273 14.45 -2.17 7.18
C GLY A 273 15.98 -2.14 7.03
N PHE A 274 16.46 -2.88 6.03
CA PHE A 274 17.85 -3.03 5.60
C PHE A 274 18.82 -1.93 6.10
N SER A 275 19.53 -2.25 7.18
CA SER A 275 20.71 -1.49 7.63
C SER A 275 21.78 -1.54 6.53
N THR A 276 21.90 -0.45 5.77
CA THR A 276 23.06 -0.17 4.94
C THR A 276 23.86 0.96 5.56
N ALA A 277 24.42 0.71 6.75
CA ALA A 277 25.62 1.38 7.23
C ALA A 277 26.17 0.64 8.46
N ALA A 278 27.06 -0.32 8.22
CA ALA A 278 28.11 -0.61 9.18
C ALA A 278 29.04 0.62 9.24
N ALA A 279 28.61 1.66 9.95
CA ALA A 279 29.49 2.72 10.41
C ALA A 279 29.94 2.34 11.81
N ALA A 280 31.21 1.96 11.91
CA ALA A 280 31.90 1.62 13.14
C ALA A 280 31.69 2.71 14.22
N ALA A 281 30.78 2.45 15.15
CA ALA A 281 30.82 3.01 16.48
C ALA A 281 31.61 2.04 17.35
N ASN A 282 32.83 2.43 17.72
CA ASN A 282 33.64 1.73 18.71
C ASN A 282 32.83 1.49 19.99
N SER A 283 32.37 0.25 20.21
CA SER A 283 31.89 -0.22 21.50
C SER A 283 32.76 -1.40 21.96
N SER A 284 34.01 -1.10 22.30
CA SER A 284 34.82 -1.96 23.17
C SER A 284 35.10 -1.23 24.47
N ALA A 285 34.09 -1.14 25.34
CA ALA A 285 34.36 -0.97 26.76
C ALA A 285 34.67 -2.37 27.31
N SER A 286 35.95 -2.76 27.36
CA SER A 286 36.35 -4.04 27.91
C SER A 286 36.16 -4.00 29.43
N CYS A 287 35.36 -4.91 29.99
CA CYS A 287 35.03 -4.91 31.43
C CYS A 287 36.22 -5.19 32.35
N CYS A 288 37.39 -5.62 31.83
CA CYS A 288 38.65 -5.62 32.56
C CYS A 288 39.78 -5.17 31.60
N SER A 289 40.73 -4.37 32.07
CA SER A 289 41.90 -3.96 31.29
C SER A 289 42.86 -5.15 31.07
N LYS A 290 43.60 -5.14 29.95
CA LYS A 290 44.30 -6.30 29.36
C LYS A 290 45.42 -6.97 30.19
N ASN A 291 45.63 -6.64 31.47
CA ASN A 291 46.74 -7.19 32.28
C ASN A 291 46.36 -7.69 33.70
N ALA A 292 45.10 -8.06 33.96
CA ALA A 292 44.71 -8.68 35.23
C ALA A 292 44.26 -10.14 35.04
N SER A 293 44.76 -11.05 35.88
CA SER A 293 44.26 -12.44 35.94
C SER A 293 42.81 -12.48 36.46
N ALA A 294 42.04 -13.46 35.97
CA ALA A 294 40.57 -13.50 36.07
C ALA A 294 40.00 -13.48 37.51
N ASP A 295 40.79 -13.74 38.55
CA ASP A 295 40.32 -13.84 39.93
C ASP A 295 40.31 -12.52 40.73
N SER A 296 40.74 -11.39 40.15
CA SER A 296 40.79 -10.10 40.87
C SER A 296 39.70 -9.09 40.48
N CYS A 297 38.96 -9.31 39.39
CA CYS A 297 38.09 -8.27 38.80
C CYS A 297 36.74 -8.08 39.56
N CYS A 298 36.24 -9.05 40.33
CA CYS A 298 34.94 -8.96 41.02
C CYS A 298 35.03 -8.79 42.57
N LYS A 299 36.15 -8.32 43.14
CA LYS A 299 36.31 -8.20 44.62
C LYS A 299 35.89 -6.87 45.24
N ASP A 300 35.52 -5.86 44.45
CA ASP A 300 35.13 -4.54 44.96
C ASP A 300 33.60 -4.38 44.96
N GLN A 301 33.00 -4.29 46.14
CA GLN A 301 31.54 -4.34 46.35
C GLN A 301 30.77 -3.04 45.97
N THR A 302 31.26 -2.26 45.01
CA THR A 302 30.59 -1.01 44.59
C THR A 302 30.09 -1.00 43.15
N ALA A 303 30.30 -2.08 42.38
CA ALA A 303 29.72 -2.24 41.05
C ALA A 303 28.68 -3.38 41.03
N LYS A 304 27.50 -3.16 41.60
CA LYS A 304 26.34 -4.04 41.37
C LYS A 304 25.70 -3.70 40.02
N GLY A 305 26.12 -4.40 38.97
CA GLY A 305 25.52 -4.30 37.63
C GLY A 305 26.11 -5.32 36.64
N SER A 306 25.28 -6.26 36.20
CA SER A 306 25.32 -7.17 35.03
C SER A 306 26.61 -7.89 34.56
N CYS A 307 27.79 -7.72 35.16
CA CYS A 307 29.03 -8.30 34.61
C CYS A 307 29.57 -9.57 35.31
N CYS A 308 29.16 -9.89 36.54
CA CYS A 308 29.53 -11.15 37.20
C CYS A 308 28.25 -11.92 37.55
N HIS A 309 27.96 -13.02 36.85
CA HIS A 309 26.83 -13.91 37.16
C HIS A 309 27.32 -15.14 37.94
N ASP A 310 26.72 -15.38 39.11
CA ASP A 310 26.97 -16.56 39.93
C ASP A 310 26.51 -17.84 39.22
N LYS A 311 27.43 -18.81 39.07
CA LYS A 311 27.08 -20.20 38.78
C LYS A 311 26.97 -20.96 40.10
N THR A 312 25.76 -21.33 40.49
CA THR A 312 25.54 -22.45 41.41
C THR A 312 24.37 -23.29 40.92
N SER A 313 24.68 -24.45 40.32
CA SER A 313 23.87 -25.67 40.39
C SER A 313 24.61 -26.65 41.31
N PRO A 314 23.91 -27.57 41.95
CA PRO A 314 23.53 -28.82 41.28
C PRO A 314 22.06 -28.89 40.88
#